data_AF-A0A2K8SIN0-F1
#
_entry.id   AF-A0A2K8SIN0-F1
#
_cell.length_a   1.000
_cell.length_b   1.000
_cell.length_c   1.000
_cell.angle_alpha   90.00
_cell.angle_beta   90.00
_cell.angle_gamma   90.00
#
_symmetry.space_group_name_H-M   'P 1'
#
loop_
_entity.id
_entity.type
_entity.pdbx_description
1 polymer ?
#
loop_
_entity_poly.entity_id
_entity_poly.type
_entity_poly.pdbx_seq_one_letter_code
_entity_poly.pdbx_strand_id
1 'polypeptide(L)'
;MASFGSDTVGIYLREIGRIDRLLPEQEIFYARLVRSMLALEQQKNLLMQRLKRSPNGSELCAEVNKTEAELTQILEQGQLAKHLMITANLRLVVAVAKKYRWSNLEFLDLIQEGAIGLQKAVEKFEPNRGYKFSTYAKGVDSAVNYQSSCRTISHYSPTP
;
A
#
# COMPACT_ATOMS: atom_id res chain seq x y z
N MET A 1 -2.03 -36.70 0.57
CA MET A 1 -2.40 -35.70 -0.45
C MET A 1 -1.98 -34.34 0.07
N ALA A 2 -0.92 -33.75 -0.48
CA ALA A 2 -0.42 -32.45 -0.04
C ALA A 2 -1.43 -31.35 -0.38
N SER A 3 -1.86 -30.58 0.62
CA SER A 3 -2.75 -29.45 0.45
C SER A 3 -1.99 -28.30 -0.20
N PHE A 4 -2.17 -28.09 -1.51
CA PHE A 4 -1.57 -27.00 -2.30
C PHE A 4 -1.86 -25.59 -1.72
N GLY A 5 -2.89 -25.42 -0.88
CA GLY A 5 -3.19 -24.16 -0.20
C GLY A 5 -2.37 -23.90 1.07
N SER A 6 -1.96 -24.95 1.78
CA SER A 6 -1.19 -24.81 3.04
C SER A 6 0.26 -24.38 2.79
N ASP A 7 0.87 -24.87 1.72
CA ASP A 7 2.27 -24.56 1.40
C ASP A 7 2.45 -23.13 0.90
N THR A 8 1.49 -22.61 0.14
CA THR A 8 1.56 -21.25 -0.42
C THR A 8 1.57 -20.18 0.68
N VAL A 9 0.66 -20.29 1.66
CA VAL A 9 0.62 -19.38 2.82
C VAL A 9 1.91 -19.51 3.63
N GLY A 10 2.40 -20.74 3.84
CA GLY A 10 3.64 -21.00 4.56
C GLY A 10 4.87 -20.36 3.92
N ILE A 11 4.98 -20.42 2.59
CA ILE A 11 6.05 -19.79 1.81
C ILE A 11 5.98 -18.26 1.98
N TYR A 12 4.80 -17.67 1.76
CA TYR A 12 4.59 -16.24 1.91
C TYR A 12 4.98 -15.72 3.31
N LEU A 13 4.53 -16.41 4.37
CA LEU A 13 4.85 -16.03 5.75
C LEU A 13 6.36 -16.10 6.05
N ARG A 14 7.07 -17.04 5.43
CA ARG A 14 8.52 -17.18 5.58
C ARG A 14 9.26 -16.04 4.86
N GLU A 15 8.79 -15.65 3.68
CA GLU A 15 9.38 -14.55 2.91
C GLU A 15 9.26 -13.21 3.65
N ILE A 16 8.05 -12.83 4.06
CA ILE A 16 7.86 -11.56 4.80
C ILE A 16 8.53 -11.58 6.18
N GLY A 17 8.79 -12.77 6.73
CA GLY A 17 9.49 -12.95 8.00
C GLY A 17 10.98 -12.64 7.94
N ARG A 18 11.58 -12.71 6.73
CA ARG A 18 13.00 -12.41 6.47
C ARG A 18 13.27 -10.93 6.26
N ILE A 19 12.24 -10.13 6.03
CA ILE A 19 12.37 -8.69 5.79
C ILE A 19 12.50 -7.97 7.12
N ASP A 20 13.57 -7.20 7.26
CA ASP A 20 13.82 -6.38 8.44
C ASP A 20 12.83 -5.23 8.55
N ARG A 21 12.60 -4.81 9.80
CA ARG A 21 11.79 -3.62 10.06
C ARG A 21 12.59 -2.38 9.69
N LEU A 22 11.90 -1.38 9.16
CA LEU A 22 12.53 -0.09 8.91
C LEU A 22 12.92 0.60 10.22
N LEU A 23 14.10 1.21 10.20
CA LEU A 23 14.53 2.16 11.22
C LEU A 23 13.75 3.48 11.08
N PRO A 24 13.57 4.27 12.15
CA PRO A 24 12.86 5.55 12.08
C PRO A 24 13.41 6.50 11.00
N GLU A 25 14.72 6.55 10.83
CA GLU A 25 15.37 7.39 9.82
C GLU A 25 15.05 6.90 8.41
N GLN A 26 14.98 5.58 8.21
CA GLN A 26 14.57 4.98 6.94
C GLN A 26 13.09 5.25 6.64
N GLU A 27 12.21 5.17 7.66
CA GLU A 27 10.80 5.54 7.51
C GLU A 27 10.66 6.98 7.00
N ILE A 28 11.41 7.92 7.60
CA ILE A 28 11.41 9.33 7.19
C ILE A 28 11.94 9.49 5.75
N PHE A 29 13.05 8.84 5.44
CA PHE A 29 13.68 8.93 4.12
C PHE A 29 12.77 8.40 3.01
N TYR A 30 12.27 7.17 3.14
CA TYR A 30 11.38 6.58 2.15
C TYR A 30 10.06 7.34 2.02
N ALA A 31 9.50 7.82 3.13
CA ALA A 31 8.28 8.62 3.09
C ALA A 31 8.46 9.90 2.26
N ARG A 32 9.63 10.55 2.33
CA ARG A 32 9.92 11.74 1.51
C ARG A 32 9.95 11.39 0.02
N LEU A 33 10.60 10.29 -0.36
CA LEU A 33 10.65 9.82 -1.76
C LEU A 33 9.24 9.49 -2.29
N VAL A 34 8.43 8.76 -1.51
CA VAL A 34 7.04 8.47 -1.87
C VAL A 34 6.25 9.76 -2.07
N ARG A 35 6.38 10.74 -1.17
CA ARG A 35 5.68 12.02 -1.29
C ARG A 35 6.12 12.82 -2.52
N SER A 36 7.41 12.83 -2.86
CA SER A 36 7.90 13.48 -4.08
C SER A 36 7.27 12.88 -5.33
N MET A 37 7.18 11.55 -5.40
CA MET A 37 6.51 10.84 -6.49
C MET A 37 5.00 11.14 -6.55
N LEU A 38 4.30 11.07 -5.42
CA LEU A 38 2.85 11.35 -5.37
C LEU A 38 2.53 12.80 -5.78
N ALA A 39 3.38 13.76 -5.39
CA ALA A 39 3.23 15.15 -5.82
C ALA A 39 3.38 15.29 -7.34
N LEU A 40 4.33 14.56 -7.95
CA LEU A 40 4.50 14.55 -9.39
C LEU A 40 3.30 13.91 -10.11
N GLU A 41 2.79 12.78 -9.62
CA GLU A 41 1.58 12.14 -10.14
C GLU A 41 0.36 13.08 -10.04
N GLN A 42 0.24 13.82 -8.94
CA GLN A 42 -0.81 14.81 -8.77
C GLN A 42 -0.71 15.94 -9.80
N GLN A 43 0.48 16.49 -10.05
CA GLN A 43 0.68 17.52 -11.08
C GLN A 43 0.34 16.99 -12.48
N LYS A 44 0.76 15.76 -12.80
CA LYS A 44 0.39 15.08 -14.05
C LYS A 44 -1.12 14.96 -14.21
N ASN A 45 -1.84 14.58 -13.14
CA ASN A 45 -3.30 14.45 -13.16
C ASN A 45 -4.00 15.80 -13.37
N LEU A 46 -3.53 16.86 -12.71
CA LEU A 46 -4.04 18.22 -12.91
C LEU A 46 -3.81 18.70 -14.35
N LEU A 47 -2.62 18.46 -14.90
CA LEU A 47 -2.30 18.77 -16.28
C LEU A 47 -3.19 17.99 -17.27
N MET A 48 -3.41 16.69 -17.02
CA MET A 48 -4.31 15.85 -17.82
C MET A 48 -5.75 16.40 -17.83
N GLN A 49 -6.25 16.87 -16.69
CA GLN A 49 -7.58 17.48 -16.58
C GLN A 49 -7.66 18.79 -17.39
N ARG A 50 -6.64 19.65 -17.31
CA ARG A 50 -6.58 20.91 -18.07
C ARG A 50 -6.51 20.67 -19.57
N LEU A 51 -5.70 19.70 -20.00
CA LEU A 51 -5.49 19.39 -21.43
C LEU A 51 -6.60 18.51 -22.02
N LYS A 52 -7.42 17.86 -21.19
CA LYS A 52 -8.40 16.83 -21.60
C LYS A 52 -7.77 15.68 -22.41
N ARG A 53 -6.48 15.43 -22.22
CA ARG A 53 -5.69 14.35 -22.83
C ARG A 53 -4.48 14.03 -21.97
N SER A 54 -3.79 12.92 -22.26
CA SER A 54 -2.51 12.65 -21.62
C SER A 54 -1.47 13.71 -22.01
N PRO A 55 -0.75 14.29 -21.05
CA PRO A 55 0.39 15.15 -21.35
C PRO A 55 1.53 14.32 -21.95
N ASN A 56 2.30 14.93 -22.85
CA ASN A 56 3.57 14.36 -23.31
C ASN A 56 4.69 14.61 -22.27
N GLY A 57 5.84 13.96 -22.44
CA GLY A 57 6.97 14.08 -21.52
C GLY A 57 7.47 15.52 -21.36
N SER A 58 7.55 16.26 -22.47
CA SER A 58 8.02 17.66 -22.48
C SER A 58 7.06 18.61 -21.75
N GLU A 59 5.75 18.41 -21.89
CA GLU A 59 4.72 19.21 -21.21
C GLU A 59 4.76 19.00 -19.69
N LEU A 60 4.98 17.77 -19.25
CA LEU A 60 5.12 17.47 -17.83
C LEU A 60 6.43 18.04 -17.26
N CYS A 61 7.54 17.92 -18.00
CA CYS A 61 8.82 18.53 -17.64
C CYS A 61 8.69 20.05 -17.45
N ALA A 62 8.00 20.71 -18.37
CA ALA A 62 7.74 22.15 -18.30
C ALA A 62 6.84 22.53 -17.11
N GLU A 63 5.79 21.76 -16.83
CA GLU A 63 4.86 22.04 -15.72
C GLU A 63 5.57 22.02 -14.35
N VAL A 64 6.44 21.03 -14.14
CA VAL A 64 7.09 20.82 -12.83
C VAL A 64 8.49 21.41 -12.75
N ASN A 65 8.97 22.08 -13.80
CA ASN A 65 10.31 22.63 -13.94
C ASN A 65 11.41 21.59 -13.63
N LYS A 66 11.32 20.41 -14.27
CA LYS A 66 12.29 19.32 -14.13
C LYS A 66 12.65 18.74 -15.48
N THR A 67 13.86 18.20 -15.57
CA THR A 67 14.30 17.42 -16.72
C THR A 67 13.62 16.05 -16.75
N GLU A 68 13.59 15.42 -17.93
CA GLU A 68 13.04 14.07 -18.09
C GLU A 68 13.79 13.04 -17.21
N ALA A 69 15.12 13.18 -17.09
CA ALA A 69 15.94 12.33 -16.22
C ALA A 69 15.55 12.47 -14.74
N GLU A 70 15.32 13.70 -14.25
CA GLU A 70 14.87 13.93 -12.88
C GLU A 70 13.46 13.37 -12.63
N LEU A 71 12.56 13.47 -13.62
CA LEU A 71 11.22 12.88 -13.50
C LEU A 71 11.28 11.37 -13.35
N THR A 72 12.03 10.72 -14.23
CA THR A 72 12.23 9.26 -14.19
C THR A 72 12.83 8.84 -12.85
N GLN A 73 13.86 9.55 -12.38
CA GLN A 73 14.48 9.27 -11.09
C GLN A 73 13.49 9.40 -9.92
N ILE A 74 12.68 10.46 -9.89
CA ILE A 74 11.66 10.65 -8.83
C ILE A 74 10.65 9.52 -8.83
N LEU A 75 10.17 9.11 -10.01
CA LEU A 75 9.21 8.02 -10.15
C LEU A 75 9.80 6.68 -9.68
N GLU A 76 10.99 6.33 -10.16
CA GLU A 76 11.66 5.08 -9.81
C GLU A 76 11.98 4.99 -8.32
N GLN A 77 12.58 6.05 -7.76
CA GLN A 77 12.92 6.10 -6.33
C GLN A 77 11.68 6.08 -5.45
N GLY A 78 10.63 6.78 -5.85
CA GLY A 78 9.35 6.78 -5.13
C GLY A 78 8.67 5.41 -5.15
N GLN A 79 8.65 4.72 -6.30
CA GLN A 79 8.05 3.38 -6.40
C GLN A 79 8.84 2.36 -5.58
N LEU A 80 10.18 2.40 -5.66
CA LEU A 80 11.03 1.54 -4.84
C LEU A 80 10.82 1.80 -3.35
N ALA A 81 10.82 3.07 -2.93
CA ALA A 81 10.58 3.47 -1.54
C ALA A 81 9.21 2.99 -1.05
N LYS A 82 8.16 3.16 -1.85
CA LYS A 82 6.81 2.68 -1.55
C LYS A 82 6.80 1.16 -1.35
N HIS A 83 7.44 0.43 -2.25
CA HIS A 83 7.56 -1.02 -2.16
C HIS A 83 8.26 -1.45 -0.87
N LEU A 84 9.41 -0.86 -0.55
CA LEU A 84 10.17 -1.15 0.68
C LEU A 84 9.36 -0.85 1.94
N MET A 85 8.64 0.26 1.97
CA MET A 85 7.77 0.61 3.09
C MET A 85 6.63 -0.40 3.28
N ILE A 86 6.02 -0.86 2.19
CA ILE A 86 4.95 -1.87 2.26
C ILE A 86 5.53 -3.20 2.75
N THR A 87 6.59 -3.70 2.12
CA THR A 87 7.13 -5.04 2.40
C THR A 87 7.65 -5.18 3.82
N ALA A 88 8.36 -4.17 4.33
CA ALA A 88 8.83 -4.15 5.72
C ALA A 88 7.69 -4.18 6.76
N ASN A 89 6.46 -3.85 6.36
CA ASN A 89 5.29 -3.77 7.23
C ASN A 89 4.24 -4.86 6.97
N LEU A 90 4.45 -5.81 6.04
CA LEU A 90 3.51 -6.90 5.76
C LEU A 90 3.27 -7.82 6.97
N ARG A 91 4.23 -7.92 7.90
CA ARG A 91 4.05 -8.67 9.15
C ARG A 91 2.93 -8.09 10.02
N LEU A 92 2.71 -6.78 9.99
CA LEU A 92 1.60 -6.14 10.69
C LEU A 92 0.26 -6.55 10.07
N VAL A 93 0.17 -6.58 8.74
CA VAL A 93 -1.03 -7.02 8.01
C VAL A 93 -1.44 -8.43 8.43
N VAL A 94 -0.48 -9.36 8.45
CA VAL A 94 -0.73 -10.73 8.91
C VAL A 94 -1.17 -10.77 10.37
N ALA A 95 -0.57 -9.98 11.26
CA ALA A 95 -0.96 -9.92 12.66
C ALA A 95 -2.40 -9.41 12.85
N VAL A 96 -2.82 -8.44 12.04
CA VAL A 96 -4.20 -7.93 12.02
C VAL A 96 -5.15 -8.96 11.44
N ALA A 97 -4.86 -9.52 10.26
CA ALA A 97 -5.69 -10.51 9.59
C ALA A 97 -5.99 -11.75 10.46
N LYS A 98 -5.03 -12.18 11.28
CA LYS A 98 -5.21 -13.31 12.23
C LYS A 98 -6.36 -13.10 13.21
N LYS A 99 -6.69 -11.86 13.57
CA LYS A 99 -7.83 -11.54 14.45
C LYS A 99 -9.18 -11.88 13.82
N TYR A 100 -9.25 -11.87 12.48
CA TYR A 100 -10.46 -12.09 11.69
C TYR A 100 -10.53 -13.50 11.08
N ARG A 101 -9.69 -14.43 11.53
CA ARG A 101 -9.59 -15.80 10.98
C ARG A 101 -10.90 -16.60 11.07
N TRP A 102 -11.80 -16.23 11.99
CA TRP A 102 -13.11 -16.87 12.17
C TRP A 102 -14.23 -16.21 11.35
N SER A 103 -13.90 -15.25 10.48
CA SER A 103 -14.84 -14.68 9.52
C SER A 103 -15.09 -15.65 8.36
N ASN A 104 -16.10 -15.36 7.54
CA ASN A 104 -16.43 -16.14 6.34
C ASN A 104 -15.45 -15.89 5.16
N LEU A 105 -14.32 -15.23 5.41
CA LEU A 105 -13.33 -14.88 4.39
C LEU A 105 -12.12 -15.82 4.45
N GLU A 106 -11.55 -16.08 3.27
CA GLU A 106 -10.27 -16.77 3.20
C GLU A 106 -9.17 -15.91 3.85
N PHE A 107 -8.22 -16.56 4.52
CA PHE A 107 -7.12 -15.85 5.18
C PHE A 107 -6.28 -15.00 4.20
N LEU A 108 -6.11 -15.47 2.96
CA LEU A 108 -5.42 -14.72 1.92
C LEU A 108 -6.20 -13.46 1.51
N ASP A 109 -7.53 -13.52 1.41
CA ASP A 109 -8.37 -12.34 1.14
C ASP A 109 -8.19 -11.28 2.24
N LEU A 110 -8.18 -11.68 3.51
CA LEU A 110 -7.95 -10.77 4.64
C LEU A 110 -6.56 -10.10 4.56
N ILE A 111 -5.54 -10.86 4.16
CA ILE A 111 -4.18 -10.31 3.96
C ILE A 111 -4.17 -9.30 2.81
N GLN A 112 -4.83 -9.61 1.68
CA GLN A 112 -4.87 -8.71 0.52
C GLN A 112 -5.56 -7.38 0.86
N GLU A 113 -6.70 -7.41 1.57
CA GLU A 113 -7.37 -6.19 2.01
C GLU A 113 -6.53 -5.38 2.99
N GLY A 114 -5.88 -6.06 3.93
CA GLY A 114 -4.96 -5.40 4.85
C GLY A 114 -3.76 -4.79 4.13
N ALA A 115 -3.24 -5.43 3.07
CA ALA A 115 -2.16 -4.90 2.25
C ALA A 115 -2.60 -3.65 1.46
N ILE A 116 -3.83 -3.62 0.95
CA ILE A 116 -4.41 -2.41 0.33
C ILE A 116 -4.54 -1.28 1.36
N GLY A 117 -5.01 -1.59 2.58
CA GLY A 117 -5.05 -0.64 3.68
C GLY A 117 -3.66 -0.09 4.05
N LEU A 118 -2.65 -0.96 4.04
CA LEU A 118 -1.26 -0.61 4.30
C LEU A 118 -0.70 0.31 3.22
N GLN A 119 -0.93 0.00 1.94
CA GLN A 119 -0.51 0.84 0.82
C GLN A 119 -1.08 2.26 0.95
N LYS A 120 -2.37 2.38 1.26
CA LYS A 120 -3.02 3.68 1.50
C LYS A 120 -2.42 4.42 2.71
N ALA A 121 -2.00 3.69 3.74
CA ALA A 121 -1.33 4.28 4.89
C ALA A 121 0.06 4.83 4.51
N VAL A 122 0.83 4.13 3.66
CA VAL A 122 2.11 4.61 3.12
C VAL A 122 1.93 5.90 2.33
N GLU A 123 0.92 5.95 1.46
CA GLU A 123 0.63 7.15 0.65
C GLU A 123 0.24 8.38 1.49
N LYS A 124 -0.35 8.16 2.66
CA LYS A 124 -0.81 9.23 3.57
C LYS A 124 0.19 9.56 4.69
N PHE A 125 1.30 8.84 4.79
CA PHE A 125 2.21 9.00 5.91
C PHE A 125 2.94 10.35 5.87
N GLU A 126 2.91 11.06 6.99
CA GLU A 126 3.53 12.37 7.13
C GLU A 126 4.68 12.32 8.15
N PRO A 127 5.95 12.19 7.71
CA PRO A 127 7.09 12.03 8.62
C PRO A 127 7.34 13.27 9.50
N ASN A 128 6.90 14.45 9.04
CA ASN A 128 7.10 15.71 9.76
C ASN A 128 6.21 15.86 11.01
N ARG A 129 5.21 14.98 11.21
CA ARG A 129 4.35 15.02 12.41
C ARG A 129 4.99 14.37 13.64
N GLY A 130 6.17 13.76 13.51
CA GLY A 130 6.89 13.14 14.63
C GLY A 130 6.31 11.81 15.12
N TYR A 131 5.33 11.23 14.41
CA TYR A 131 4.78 9.92 14.71
C TYR A 131 5.44 8.83 13.86
N LYS A 132 5.65 7.65 14.46
CA LYS A 132 6.11 6.44 13.76
C LYS A 132 5.08 5.97 12.73
N PHE A 133 5.54 5.31 11.67
CA PHE A 133 4.65 4.81 10.61
C PHE A 133 3.56 3.85 11.15
N SER A 134 3.90 3.02 12.14
CA SER A 134 2.96 2.07 12.77
C SER A 134 1.67 2.73 13.29
N THR A 135 1.71 4.02 13.63
CA THR A 135 0.53 4.79 14.07
C THR A 135 -0.47 5.03 12.92
N TYR A 136 0.04 5.22 11.70
CA TYR A 136 -0.77 5.45 10.49
C TYR A 136 -1.36 4.16 9.93
N ALA A 137 -0.73 3.02 10.23
CA ALA A 137 -1.20 1.70 9.82
C ALA A 137 -2.46 1.22 10.56
N LYS A 138 -3.09 2.03 11.41
CA LYS A 138 -4.43 1.76 11.97
C LYS A 138 -5.49 1.49 10.89
N GLY A 139 -5.35 2.09 9.71
CA GLY A 139 -6.26 1.86 8.58
C GLY A 139 -6.26 0.42 8.04
N VAL A 140 -5.24 -0.39 8.36
CA VAL A 140 -5.19 -1.82 8.02
C VAL A 140 -6.32 -2.57 8.72
N ASP A 141 -6.52 -2.33 10.02
CA ASP A 141 -7.57 -2.95 10.84
C ASP A 141 -8.96 -2.55 10.33
N SER A 142 -9.16 -1.27 9.99
CA SER A 142 -10.41 -0.79 9.40
C SER A 142 -10.72 -1.43 8.04
N ALA A 143 -9.72 -1.60 7.17
CA ALA A 143 -9.89 -2.24 5.86
C ALA A 143 -10.31 -3.71 5.99
N VAL A 144 -9.62 -4.47 6.85
CA VAL A 144 -9.91 -5.88 7.09
C VAL A 144 -11.29 -6.07 7.75
N ASN A 145 -11.67 -5.19 8.69
CA ASN A 145 -12.96 -5.22 9.35
C ASN A 145 -14.13 -4.95 8.39
N TYR A 146 -13.99 -3.98 7.50
CA TYR A 146 -15.02 -3.63 6.52
C TYR A 146 -15.35 -4.86 5.63
N GLN A 147 -14.33 -5.52 5.10
CA GLN A 147 -14.55 -6.68 4.24
C GLN A 147 -15.15 -7.86 5.01
N SER A 148 -14.66 -8.12 6.23
CA SER A 148 -15.20 -9.17 7.11
C SER A 148 -16.70 -8.97 7.38
N SER A 149 -17.14 -7.71 7.48
CA SER A 149 -18.55 -7.36 7.72
C SER A 149 -19.40 -7.43 6.45
N CYS A 150 -18.91 -6.94 5.31
CA CYS A 150 -19.68 -6.85 4.06
C CYS A 150 -20.01 -8.21 3.44
N ARG A 151 -19.11 -9.21 3.48
CA ARG A 151 -19.43 -10.56 2.95
C ARG A 151 -20.35 -11.38 3.86
N THR A 152 -20.50 -11.00 5.14
CA THR A 152 -21.47 -11.64 6.05
C THR A 152 -22.92 -11.32 5.64
N ILE A 153 -23.15 -10.15 5.03
CA ILE A 153 -24.49 -9.70 4.62
C ILE A 153 -24.91 -10.29 3.27
N SER A 154 -23.96 -10.63 2.39
CA SER A 154 -24.26 -11.12 1.03
C SER A 154 -24.71 -12.60 0.96
N HIS A 155 -24.58 -13.39 2.03
CA HIS A 155 -24.98 -14.81 2.04
C HIS A 155 -26.38 -15.06 2.60
N TYR A 156 -27.12 -14.01 2.98
CA TYR A 156 -28.52 -14.11 3.40
C TYR A 156 -29.45 -13.74 2.22
N SER A 157 -29.44 -14.58 1.18
CA SER A 157 -30.55 -14.60 0.21
C SER A 157 -31.66 -15.46 0.81
N PRO A 158 -32.89 -14.95 1.01
CA PRO A 158 -34.00 -15.81 1.40
C PRO A 158 -34.27 -16.75 0.22
N THR A 159 -34.12 -18.05 0.44
CA THR A 159 -34.67 -19.05 -0.48
C THR A 159 -36.19 -18.84 -0.56
N PRO A 160 -36.79 -18.93 -1.77
CA PRO A 160 -38.22 -18.69 -1.96
C PRO A 160 -39.11 -19.67 -1.18
#